data_AF-A0A0A1FAZ8-F1
#
_entry.id   AF-A0A0A1FAZ8-F1
#
_cell.length_a   1.000
_cell.length_b   1.000
_cell.length_c   1.000
_cell.angle_alpha   90.00
_cell.angle_beta   90.00
_cell.angle_gamma   90.00
#
_symmetry.space_group_name_H-M   'P 1'
#
loop_
_entity.id
_entity.type
_entity.pdbx_description
1 polymer ?
#
loop_
_entity_poly.entity_id
_entity_poly.type
_entity_poly.pdbx_seq_one_letter_code
_entity_poly.pdbx_strand_id
1 'polypeptide(L)'
;MNYADLIVKALDGASINAKAKEWGVPQKTLESYAKAKTLPDYDTALMMANAAGIGIEEAFKMLAKEAKLRKKNAKQIAAAEKIKKNFNALASYVRTRFSHS
;
A
#
# COMPACT_ATOMS: atom_id res chain seq x y z
N MET A 1 -14.79 -0.95 8.45
CA MET A 1 -13.66 0.01 8.47
C MET A 1 -12.53 -0.56 7.61
N ASN A 2 -11.97 0.23 6.70
CA ASN A 2 -10.79 -0.11 5.89
C ASN A 2 -9.54 0.62 6.45
N TYR A 3 -8.34 0.33 5.91
CA TYR A 3 -7.10 0.96 6.38
C TYR A 3 -7.08 2.49 6.20
N ALA A 4 -7.69 3.01 5.13
CA ALA A 4 -7.82 4.45 4.92
C ALA A 4 -8.76 5.09 5.95
N ASP A 5 -9.88 4.42 6.30
CA ASP A 5 -10.80 4.89 7.34
C ASP A 5 -10.11 4.94 8.71
N LEU A 6 -9.23 3.97 9.00
CA LEU A 6 -8.40 3.96 10.22
C LEU A 6 -7.49 5.18 10.28
N ILE A 7 -6.83 5.53 9.19
CA ILE A 7 -5.97 6.72 9.16
C ILE A 7 -6.80 8.00 9.28
N VAL A 8 -7.92 8.09 8.56
CA VAL A 8 -8.79 9.28 8.62
C VAL A 8 -9.29 9.50 10.05
N LYS A 9 -9.74 8.45 10.74
CA LYS A 9 -10.13 8.53 12.15
C LYS A 9 -8.95 8.87 13.06
N ALA A 10 -7.79 8.28 12.83
CA ALA A 10 -6.61 8.53 13.64
C ALA A 10 -6.07 9.97 13.49
N LEU A 11 -6.29 10.59 12.33
CA LEU A 11 -5.95 12.00 12.09
C LEU A 11 -6.98 12.96 12.70
N ASP A 12 -8.24 12.55 12.88
CA ASP A 12 -9.31 13.34 13.51
C ASP A 12 -9.43 14.77 12.97
N GLY A 13 -9.29 14.94 11.65
CA GLY A 13 -9.32 16.25 10.99
C GLY A 13 -8.08 17.13 11.23
N ALA A 14 -7.12 16.69 12.04
CA ALA A 14 -5.85 17.38 12.23
C ALA A 14 -4.95 17.26 10.99
N SER A 15 -4.09 18.25 10.80
CA SER A 15 -3.09 18.20 9.73
C SER A 15 -2.08 17.07 9.98
N ILE A 16 -1.61 16.44 8.90
CA ILE A 16 -0.56 15.42 8.97
C ILE A 16 0.68 15.96 9.70
N ASN A 17 1.03 17.23 9.50
CA ASN A 17 2.16 17.85 10.19
C ASN A 17 1.96 17.92 11.71
N ALA A 18 0.75 18.31 12.16
CA ALA A 18 0.43 18.34 13.59
C ALA A 18 0.52 16.95 14.21
N LYS A 19 -0.10 15.94 13.59
CA LYS A 19 -0.07 14.55 14.08
C LYS A 19 1.33 13.92 14.01
N ALA A 20 2.11 14.24 12.98
CA ALA A 20 3.50 13.81 12.87
C ALA A 20 4.34 14.30 14.06
N LYS A 21 4.18 15.58 14.44
CA LYS A 21 4.86 16.15 15.61
C LYS A 21 4.38 15.53 16.92
N GLU A 22 3.07 15.33 17.05
CA GLU A 22 2.46 14.72 18.24
C GLU A 22 2.95 13.29 18.46
N TRP A 23 3.06 12.49 17.40
CA TRP A 23 3.46 11.08 17.47
C TRP A 23 4.97 10.87 17.38
N GLY A 24 5.75 11.94 17.18
CA GLY A 24 7.20 11.83 16.97
C GLY A 24 7.59 11.11 15.67
N VAL A 25 6.67 11.01 14.71
CA VAL A 25 6.88 10.33 13.43
C VAL A 25 7.31 11.36 12.38
N PRO A 26 8.31 11.09 11.52
CA PRO A 26 8.64 12.00 10.42
C PRO A 26 7.43 12.26 9.53
N GLN A 27 7.17 13.54 9.20
CA GLN A 27 5.99 13.94 8.42
C GLN A 27 5.84 13.18 7.11
N LYS A 28 6.94 12.96 6.38
CA LYS A 28 6.97 12.21 5.11
C LYS A 28 6.58 10.73 5.29
N THR A 29 6.92 10.16 6.44
CA THR A 29 6.56 8.79 6.80
C THR A 29 5.07 8.69 7.06
N LEU A 30 4.52 9.59 7.88
CA LEU A 30 3.09 9.64 8.14
C LEU A 30 2.27 9.95 6.87
N GLU A 31 2.78 10.80 5.99
CA GLU A 31 2.18 11.06 4.68
C GLU A 31 2.18 9.82 3.78
N SER A 32 3.23 9.00 3.84
CA SER A 32 3.31 7.74 3.08
C SER A 32 2.30 6.71 3.58
N TYR A 33 2.06 6.67 4.89
CA TYR A 33 0.98 5.86 5.48
C TYR A 33 -0.39 6.37 5.06
N ALA A 34 -0.63 7.68 5.17
CA ALA A 34 -1.89 8.31 4.77
C ALA A 34 -2.22 8.10 3.29
N LYS A 35 -1.21 8.11 2.42
CA LYS A 35 -1.35 7.83 0.99
C LYS A 35 -1.38 6.33 0.67
N ALA A 36 -1.42 5.45 1.67
CA ALA A 36 -1.37 3.99 1.56
C ALA A 36 -0.17 3.46 0.74
N LYS A 37 0.92 4.24 0.62
CA LYS A 37 2.15 3.83 -0.09
C LYS A 37 2.91 2.76 0.69
N THR A 38 2.96 2.93 2.00
CA THR A 38 3.63 2.02 2.95
C THR A 38 2.66 1.61 4.05
N LEU A 39 2.94 0.50 4.72
CA LEU A 39 2.22 0.13 5.94
C LEU A 39 2.94 0.76 7.14
N PRO A 40 2.21 1.15 8.20
CA PRO A 40 2.81 1.65 9.41
C PRO A 40 3.57 0.52 10.11
N ASP A 41 4.61 0.89 10.84
CA ASP A 41 5.25 -0.02 11.79
C ASP A 41 4.31 -0.33 12.96
N TYR A 42 4.71 -1.26 13.83
CA TYR A 42 3.87 -1.71 14.93
C TYR A 42 3.56 -0.59 15.94
N ASP A 43 4.53 0.29 16.20
CA ASP A 43 4.35 1.39 17.16
C ASP A 43 3.40 2.45 16.61
N THR A 44 3.58 2.86 15.35
CA THR A 44 2.68 3.83 14.70
C THR A 44 1.29 3.23 14.50
N ALA A 45 1.19 1.93 14.19
CA ALA A 45 -0.09 1.24 14.11
C ALA A 45 -0.85 1.27 15.44
N LEU A 46 -0.16 1.07 16.55
CA LEU A 46 -0.73 1.17 17.89
C LEU A 46 -1.19 2.60 18.21
N MET A 47 -0.37 3.60 17.88
CA MET A 47 -0.75 5.01 18.04
C MET A 47 -1.99 5.35 17.22
N MET A 48 -2.06 4.90 15.96
CA MET A 48 -3.23 5.08 15.10
C MET A 48 -4.48 4.39 15.66
N ALA A 49 -4.34 3.19 16.21
CA ALA A 49 -5.44 2.44 16.80
C ALA A 49 -6.01 3.18 18.02
N ASN A 50 -5.14 3.64 18.91
CA ASN A 50 -5.52 4.41 20.10
C ASN A 50 -6.17 5.74 19.70
N ALA A 51 -5.61 6.47 18.73
CA ALA A 51 -6.17 7.73 18.25
C ALA A 51 -7.53 7.54 17.56
N ALA A 52 -7.74 6.44 16.84
CA ALA A 52 -9.01 6.12 16.20
C ALA A 52 -10.04 5.49 17.15
N GLY A 53 -9.69 5.26 18.42
CA GLY A 53 -10.57 4.63 19.41
C GLY A 53 -10.95 3.18 19.09
N ILE A 54 -10.09 2.46 18.37
CA ILE A 54 -10.32 1.06 17.99
C ILE A 54 -9.42 0.12 18.79
N GLY A 55 -9.91 -1.11 19.00
CA GLY A 55 -9.12 -2.15 19.64
C GLY A 55 -7.88 -2.53 18.81
N ILE A 56 -6.77 -2.80 19.48
CA ILE A 56 -5.50 -3.22 18.86
C ILE A 56 -5.70 -4.45 17.97
N GLU A 57 -6.52 -5.41 18.41
CA GLU A 57 -6.83 -6.61 17.63
C GLU A 57 -7.50 -6.28 16.28
N GLU A 58 -8.43 -5.32 16.29
CA GLU A 58 -9.14 -4.87 15.09
C GLU A 58 -8.18 -4.14 14.13
N ALA A 59 -7.35 -3.23 14.67
CA ALA A 59 -6.30 -2.55 13.93
C ALA A 59 -5.32 -3.55 13.29
N PHE A 60 -4.88 -4.55 14.04
CA PHE A 60 -3.96 -5.57 13.55
C PHE A 60 -4.60 -6.43 12.44
N LYS A 61 -5.86 -6.86 12.61
CA LYS A 61 -6.60 -7.59 11.57
C LYS A 61 -6.73 -6.77 10.28
N MET A 62 -6.98 -5.45 10.41
CA MET A 62 -7.03 -4.53 9.27
C MET A 62 -5.69 -4.44 8.54
N LEU A 63 -4.59 -4.23 9.28
CA LEU A 63 -3.24 -4.17 8.72
C LEU A 63 -2.83 -5.48 8.04
N ALA A 64 -3.15 -6.63 8.66
CA ALA A 64 -2.88 -7.94 8.09
C ALA A 64 -3.66 -8.18 6.78
N LYS A 65 -4.92 -7.73 6.71
CA LYS A 65 -5.73 -7.79 5.50
C LYS A 65 -5.13 -6.93 4.39
N GLU A 66 -4.74 -5.70 4.72
CA GLU A 66 -4.11 -4.76 3.78
C GLU A 66 -2.76 -5.31 3.26
N ALA A 67 -1.92 -5.88 4.13
CA ALA A 67 -0.66 -6.51 3.74
C ALA A 67 -0.88 -7.69 2.77
N LYS A 68 -1.89 -8.54 3.03
CA LYS A 68 -2.26 -9.64 2.13
C LYS A 68 -2.72 -9.15 0.76
N LEU A 69 -3.55 -8.09 0.74
CA LEU A 69 -4.01 -7.48 -0.52
C LEU A 69 -2.84 -6.93 -1.33
N ARG A 70 -1.91 -6.20 -0.71
CA ARG A 70 -0.72 -5.69 -1.39
C ARG A 70 0.16 -6.80 -1.95
N LYS A 71 0.38 -7.88 -1.19
CA LYS A 71 1.13 -9.06 -1.67
C LYS A 71 0.44 -9.73 -2.85
N LYS A 72 -0.89 -9.83 -2.84
CA LYS A 72 -1.67 -10.39 -3.95
C LYS A 72 -1.57 -9.51 -5.20
N ASN A 73 -1.73 -8.20 -5.06
CA ASN A 73 -1.65 -7.25 -6.16
C ASN A 73 -0.24 -7.23 -6.78
N ALA A 74 0.82 -7.22 -5.96
CA ALA A 74 2.20 -7.29 -6.44
C ALA A 74 2.46 -8.55 -7.28
N LYS A 75 1.94 -9.71 -6.84
CA LYS A 75 2.02 -10.96 -7.61
C LYS A 75 1.28 -10.89 -8.95
N GLN A 76 0.09 -10.27 -8.97
CA GLN A 76 -0.69 -10.11 -10.20
C GLN A 76 -0.01 -9.17 -11.20
N ILE A 77 0.55 -8.04 -10.71
CA ILE A 77 1.30 -7.10 -11.53
C ILE A 77 2.52 -7.79 -12.14
N ALA A 78 3.32 -8.49 -11.33
CA ALA A 78 4.48 -9.24 -11.82
C ALA A 78 4.09 -10.33 -12.84
N ALA A 79 2.96 -11.01 -12.64
CA ALA A 79 2.44 -11.98 -13.59
C ALA A 79 2.04 -11.32 -14.92
N ALA A 80 1.34 -10.18 -14.87
CA ALA A 80 0.94 -9.42 -16.05
C ALA A 80 2.15 -8.90 -16.84
N GLU A 81 3.18 -8.40 -16.16
CA GLU A 81 4.45 -7.98 -16.79
C GLU A 81 5.15 -9.15 -17.48
N LYS A 82 5.19 -10.32 -16.85
CA LYS A 82 5.77 -11.53 -17.45
C LYS A 82 5.01 -11.95 -18.72
N ILE A 83 3.68 -11.91 -18.68
CA ILE A 83 2.84 -12.20 -19.85
C ILE A 83 3.12 -11.18 -20.96
N LYS A 84 3.16 -9.89 -20.65
CA LYS A 84 3.46 -8.82 -21.61
C LYS A 84 4.83 -8.99 -22.27
N LYS A 85 5.85 -9.32 -21.48
CA LYS A 85 7.21 -9.57 -21.99
C LYS A 85 7.24 -10.76 -22.96
N ASN A 86 6.61 -11.87 -22.58
CA ASN A 86 6.54 -13.06 -23.43
C ASN A 86 5.76 -12.80 -24.72
N PHE A 87 4.63 -12.11 -24.62
CA PHE A 87 3.81 -11.74 -25.78
C PHE A 87 4.59 -10.83 -26.75
N ASN A 88 5.30 -9.83 -26.23
CA ASN A 88 6.14 -8.96 -27.04
C ASN A 88 7.28 -9.72 -27.73
N ALA A 89 7.92 -10.67 -27.05
CA ALA A 89 8.97 -11.50 -27.63
C ALA A 89 8.45 -12.38 -28.78
N LEU A 90 7.24 -12.95 -28.62
CA LEU A 90 6.58 -13.72 -29.68
C LEU A 90 6.19 -12.80 -30.85
N ALA A 91 5.61 -11.64 -30.59
CA ALA A 91 5.24 -10.68 -31.61
C ALA A 91 6.45 -10.17 -32.41
N SER A 92 7.59 -9.93 -31.76
CA SER A 92 8.83 -9.58 -32.46
C SER A 92 9.34 -10.71 -33.32
N TYR A 93 9.33 -11.95 -32.83
CA TYR A 93 9.78 -13.12 -33.59
C TYR A 93 8.94 -13.33 -34.86
N VAL A 94 7.61 -13.26 -34.72
CA VAL A 94 6.67 -13.33 -35.85
C VAL A 94 6.95 -12.21 -36.85
N ARG A 95 7.08 -10.96 -36.38
CA ARG A 95 7.35 -9.82 -37.26
C ARG A 95 8.65 -9.98 -38.04
N THR A 96 9.73 -10.42 -37.41
CA THR A 96 11.02 -10.66 -38.07
C THR A 96 10.94 -11.79 -39.10
N ARG A 97 10.15 -12.84 -38.82
CA ARG A 97 9.98 -13.99 -39.71
C ARG A 97 9.17 -13.67 -40.97
N PHE A 98 8.18 -12.79 -40.88
CA PHE A 98 7.31 -12.39 -42.01
C PHE A 98 7.77 -11.09 -42.71
N SER A 99 8.86 -10.45 -42.29
CA SER A 99 9.44 -9.28 -43.00
C SER A 99 10.55 -9.64 -44.00
N HIS A 100 10.92 -10.92 -44.10
CA HIS A 100 11.94 -11.43 -45.01
C HIS A 100 11.34 -12.26 -46.17
N SER A 101 10.06 -12.05 -46.48
CA SER A 101 9.31 -12.61 -47.62
C SER A 101 8.69 -11.48 -48.43
#